data_AF-A0A8J7NQP2-F1
#
_entry.id   AF-A0A8J7NQP2-F1
#
_cell.length_a   1.000
_cell.length_b   1.000
_cell.length_c   1.000
_cell.angle_alpha   90.00
_cell.angle_beta   90.00
_cell.angle_gamma   90.00
#
_symmetry.space_group_name_H-M   'P 1'
#
loop_
_entity.id
_entity.type
_entity.pdbx_description
1 polymer ?
#
loop_
_entity_poly.entity_id
_entity_poly.type
_entity_poly.pdbx_seq_one_letter_code
_entity_poly.pdbx_strand_id
1 'polypeptide(L)'
;MQDAGDRGDQAVSLALPPAAAGLFEGTTAASRLLRAELELCARLRGLAFSEPVRYVYNPLEYAWEMHSCYVNTYCHDGQDVLFLGMNPGPFGMAQTGVPFGEVAVVRDWLGISGRVGRPAEEHPKRPIRGLDTPQSEGRLSYYSALRR
;
A
#
# COMPACT_ATOMS: atom_id res chain seq x y z
N MET A 1 34.86 -52.64 -11.31
CA MET A 1 35.02 -51.32 -11.98
C MET A 1 33.62 -50.77 -12.13
N GLN A 2 33.11 -50.11 -11.08
CA GLN A 2 32.75 -48.67 -11.06
C GLN A 2 31.56 -48.38 -11.99
N ASP A 3 30.32 -48.34 -11.51
CA ASP A 3 29.64 -47.27 -10.73
C ASP A 3 29.51 -45.94 -11.47
N ALA A 4 28.27 -45.54 -11.73
CA ALA A 4 27.75 -44.21 -12.05
C ALA A 4 26.29 -44.40 -12.54
N GLY A 5 25.24 -43.89 -11.91
CA GLY A 5 25.15 -42.78 -10.98
C GLY A 5 23.82 -42.11 -11.26
N ASP A 6 22.78 -42.56 -10.55
CA ASP A 6 21.48 -41.91 -10.44
C ASP A 6 21.70 -40.50 -9.86
N ARG A 7 21.73 -39.49 -10.73
CA ARG A 7 21.80 -38.08 -10.34
C ARG A 7 20.39 -37.52 -10.29
N GLY A 8 19.72 -37.91 -9.20
CA GLY A 8 18.57 -37.20 -8.67
C GLY A 8 18.89 -35.72 -8.48
N ASP A 9 17.92 -34.93 -8.91
CA ASP A 9 17.78 -33.50 -8.82
C ASP A 9 17.91 -33.03 -7.35
N GLN A 10 19.12 -32.68 -6.92
CA GLN A 10 19.32 -32.02 -5.62
C GLN A 10 19.14 -30.52 -5.80
N ALA A 11 17.88 -30.08 -5.69
CA ALA A 11 17.58 -28.75 -5.23
C ALA A 11 18.30 -28.53 -3.90
N VAL A 12 19.27 -27.62 -3.89
CA VAL A 12 19.94 -27.17 -2.67
C VAL A 12 18.91 -26.40 -1.85
N SER A 13 18.17 -27.13 -1.01
CA SER A 13 17.34 -26.56 0.04
C SER A 13 18.27 -26.03 1.12
N LEU A 14 18.60 -24.75 1.04
CA LEU A 14 19.12 -23.99 2.18
C LEU A 14 17.97 -23.78 3.17
N ALA A 15 17.63 -24.85 3.89
CA ALA A 15 16.74 -24.76 5.04
C ALA A 15 17.44 -23.91 6.11
N LEU A 16 16.93 -22.69 6.33
CA LEU A 16 17.33 -21.87 7.46
C LEU A 16 17.05 -22.62 8.78
N PRO A 17 17.91 -22.48 9.80
CA PRO A 17 17.69 -23.11 11.09
C PRO A 17 16.36 -22.64 11.72
N PRO A 18 15.62 -23.50 12.43
CA PRO A 18 14.30 -23.19 13.00
C PRO A 18 14.32 -22.03 14.01
N ALA A 19 15.49 -21.72 14.58
CA ALA A 19 15.69 -20.56 15.45
C ALA A 19 15.75 -19.21 14.69
N ALA A 20 16.06 -19.22 13.39
CA ALA A 20 16.08 -18.02 12.55
C ALA A 20 14.71 -17.73 11.89
N ALA A 21 13.85 -18.74 11.74
CA ALA A 21 12.49 -18.57 11.24
C ALA A 21 11.63 -17.71 12.18
N GLY A 22 11.82 -17.83 13.50
CA GLY A 22 11.06 -17.07 14.51
C GLY A 22 11.54 -15.63 14.76
N LEU A 23 12.68 -15.22 14.21
CA LEU A 23 13.24 -13.87 14.47
C LEU A 23 12.70 -12.79 13.52
N PHE A 24 11.96 -13.16 12.47
CA PHE A 24 11.41 -12.24 11.48
C PHE A 24 9.97 -12.56 11.05
N GLU A 25 9.20 -13.26 11.89
CA GLU A 25 7.74 -13.26 11.75
C GLU A 25 7.23 -11.93 12.29
N GLY A 26 6.63 -11.11 11.42
CA GLY A 26 5.98 -9.88 11.83
C GLY A 26 4.94 -10.18 12.90
N THR A 27 5.24 -9.81 14.15
CA THR A 27 4.46 -10.26 15.30
C THR A 27 3.12 -9.53 15.40
N THR A 28 3.02 -8.32 14.85
CA THR A 28 1.81 -7.49 14.90
C THR A 28 0.98 -7.58 13.63
N ALA A 29 -0.33 -7.36 13.74
CA ALA A 29 -1.22 -7.23 12.58
C ALA A 29 -0.69 -6.22 11.54
N ALA A 30 -0.22 -5.04 11.98
CA ALA A 30 0.38 -4.03 11.10
C ALA A 30 1.55 -4.58 10.26
N SER A 31 2.49 -5.28 10.90
CA SER A 31 3.66 -5.80 10.19
C SER A 31 3.31 -6.89 9.17
N ARG A 32 2.29 -7.71 9.47
CA ARG A 32 1.76 -8.72 8.53
C ARG A 32 1.04 -8.07 7.36
N LEU A 33 0.23 -7.04 7.61
CA LEU A 33 -0.47 -6.31 6.56
C LEU A 33 0.51 -5.60 5.62
N LEU A 34 1.46 -4.83 6.15
CA LEU A 34 2.48 -4.16 5.34
C LEU A 34 3.31 -5.15 4.52
N ARG A 35 3.64 -6.32 5.08
CA ARG A 35 4.33 -7.38 4.31
C ARG A 35 3.47 -7.88 3.16
N ALA A 36 2.19 -8.17 3.40
CA ALA A 36 1.28 -8.62 2.37
C ALA A 36 1.09 -7.57 1.26
N GLU A 37 1.04 -6.29 1.62
CA GLU A 37 0.95 -5.18 0.66
C GLU A 37 2.23 -5.02 -0.18
N LEU A 38 3.41 -5.20 0.41
CA LEU A 38 4.68 -5.21 -0.32
C LEU A 38 4.75 -6.38 -1.31
N GLU A 39 4.31 -7.57 -0.90
CA GLU A 39 4.22 -8.74 -1.78
C GLU A 39 3.21 -8.50 -2.92
N LEU A 40 2.06 -7.93 -2.60
CA LEU A 40 1.06 -7.52 -3.59
C LEU A 40 1.65 -6.52 -4.59
N CYS A 41 2.34 -5.48 -4.13
CA CYS A 41 3.00 -4.50 -5.01
C CYS A 41 4.04 -5.18 -5.92
N ALA A 42 4.83 -6.12 -5.39
CA ALA A 42 5.80 -6.87 -6.19
C ALA A 42 5.13 -7.68 -7.30
N ARG A 43 3.98 -8.31 -7.02
CA ARG A 43 3.21 -9.06 -8.02
C ARG A 43 2.55 -8.14 -9.04
N LEU A 44 2.00 -7.00 -8.61
CA LEU A 44 1.36 -6.02 -9.47
C LEU A 44 2.35 -5.38 -10.46
N ARG A 45 3.61 -5.16 -10.06
CA ARG A 45 4.68 -4.68 -10.97
C ARG A 45 4.92 -5.60 -12.16
N GLY A 46 4.62 -6.90 -12.04
CA GLY A 46 4.77 -7.86 -13.13
C GLY A 46 3.61 -7.82 -14.15
N LEU A 47 2.56 -7.05 -13.91
CA LEU A 47 1.42 -6.94 -14.81
C LEU A 47 1.68 -5.91 -15.91
N ALA A 48 1.35 -6.27 -17.14
CA ALA A 48 1.32 -5.35 -18.26
C ALA A 48 -0.14 -5.03 -18.61
N PHE A 49 -0.42 -3.75 -18.82
CA PHE A 49 -1.74 -3.27 -19.24
C PHE A 49 -1.65 -2.75 -20.68
N SER A 50 -2.63 -3.11 -21.49
CA SER A 50 -2.78 -2.61 -22.86
C SER A 50 -3.86 -1.52 -22.93
N GLU A 51 -4.08 -0.99 -24.12
CA GLU A 51 -5.22 -0.10 -24.39
C GLU A 51 -6.54 -0.67 -23.84
N PRO A 52 -7.42 0.18 -23.25
CA PRO A 52 -7.34 1.65 -23.18
C PRO A 52 -6.55 2.21 -21.97
N VAL A 53 -5.81 1.36 -21.24
CA VAL A 53 -5.09 1.79 -20.03
C VAL A 53 -3.78 2.47 -20.42
N ARG A 54 -3.66 3.77 -20.11
CA ARG A 54 -2.49 4.59 -20.44
C ARG A 54 -1.64 5.01 -19.24
N TYR A 55 -2.24 5.07 -18.05
CA TYR A 55 -1.55 5.49 -16.82
C TYR A 55 -1.96 4.56 -15.70
N VAL A 56 -0.97 4.05 -14.95
CA VAL A 56 -1.17 3.15 -13.82
C VAL A 56 -0.48 3.74 -12.62
N TYR A 57 -1.24 3.99 -11.56
CA TYR A 57 -0.72 4.59 -10.33
C TYR A 57 -0.82 3.56 -9.22
N ASN A 58 0.27 3.38 -8.47
CA ASN A 58 0.27 2.59 -7.26
C ASN A 58 0.65 3.48 -6.05
N PRO A 59 -0.33 4.00 -5.28
CA PRO A 59 -0.05 4.84 -4.12
C PRO A 59 0.73 4.12 -3.02
N LEU A 60 0.67 2.78 -2.97
CA LEU A 60 1.48 2.01 -2.02
C LEU A 60 2.99 2.06 -2.35
N GLU A 61 3.38 2.57 -3.52
CA GLU A 61 4.79 2.81 -3.85
C GLU A 61 5.18 4.27 -3.57
N TYR A 62 4.50 5.23 -4.20
CA TYR A 62 4.91 6.64 -4.09
C TYR A 62 4.41 7.33 -2.81
N ALA A 63 3.39 6.83 -2.13
CA ALA A 63 2.88 7.38 -0.86
C ALA A 63 3.11 6.40 0.33
N TRP A 64 4.12 5.53 0.21
CA TRP A 64 4.39 4.48 1.20
C TRP A 64 4.62 5.01 2.62
N GLU A 65 5.34 6.13 2.79
CA GLU A 65 5.58 6.70 4.12
C GLU A 65 4.26 7.05 4.82
N MET A 66 3.33 7.67 4.11
CA MET A 66 1.99 7.98 4.63
C MET A 66 1.21 6.70 4.96
N HIS A 67 1.18 5.75 4.02
CA HIS A 67 0.42 4.51 4.18
C HIS A 67 0.95 3.67 5.36
N SER A 68 2.27 3.49 5.44
CA SER A 68 2.91 2.77 6.54
C SER A 68 2.73 3.47 7.89
N CYS A 69 2.71 4.81 7.93
CA CYS A 69 2.35 5.57 9.13
C CYS A 69 0.91 5.26 9.55
N TYR A 70 -0.05 5.27 8.63
CA TYR A 70 -1.44 4.89 8.91
C TYR A 70 -1.58 3.46 9.45
N VAL A 71 -0.99 2.47 8.78
CA VAL A 71 -1.10 1.06 9.20
C VAL A 71 -0.44 0.84 10.57
N ASN A 72 0.75 1.38 10.81
CA ASN A 72 1.40 1.24 12.11
C ASN A 72 0.64 1.96 13.24
N THR A 73 -0.11 3.02 12.92
CA THR A 73 -0.88 3.78 13.90
C THR A 73 -2.20 3.11 14.26
N TYR A 74 -2.89 2.50 13.28
CA TYR A 74 -4.29 2.06 13.45
C TYR A 74 -4.54 0.56 13.24
N CYS A 75 -3.59 -0.21 12.72
CA CYS A 75 -3.74 -1.65 12.55
C CYS A 75 -3.22 -2.38 13.79
N HIS A 76 -4.13 -2.71 14.70
CA HIS A 76 -3.85 -3.49 15.90
C HIS A 76 -4.46 -4.89 15.79
N ASP A 77 -3.94 -5.82 16.57
CA ASP A 77 -4.54 -7.15 16.69
C ASP A 77 -5.93 -7.07 17.35
N GLY A 78 -6.82 -8.02 17.02
CA GLY A 78 -8.17 -8.09 17.61
C GLY A 78 -9.24 -7.20 16.94
N GLN A 79 -9.05 -6.79 15.69
CA GLN A 79 -10.11 -6.14 14.90
C GLN A 79 -11.10 -7.18 14.36
N ASP A 80 -12.38 -7.02 14.67
CA ASP A 80 -13.46 -7.92 14.22
C ASP A 80 -14.05 -7.54 12.86
N VAL A 81 -13.85 -6.29 12.43
CA VAL A 81 -14.52 -5.71 11.26
C VAL A 81 -13.49 -5.13 10.30
N LEU A 82 -13.61 -5.48 9.02
CA LEU A 82 -12.83 -4.90 7.93
C LEU A 82 -13.75 -4.15 6.97
N PHE A 83 -13.52 -2.86 6.80
CA PHE A 83 -14.12 -2.07 5.73
C PHE A 83 -13.26 -2.17 4.47
N LEU A 84 -13.85 -2.61 3.35
CA LEU A 84 -13.13 -2.83 2.11
C LEU A 84 -13.73 -1.99 0.97
N GLY A 85 -12.92 -1.09 0.42
CA GLY A 85 -13.22 -0.37 -0.82
C GLY A 85 -12.80 -1.14 -2.07
N MET A 86 -13.05 -0.57 -3.25
CA MET A 86 -12.60 -1.17 -4.52
C MET A 86 -11.15 -0.82 -4.84
N ASN A 87 -10.87 0.47 -5.02
CA ASN A 87 -9.57 0.98 -5.45
C ASN A 87 -9.43 2.48 -5.10
N PRO A 88 -8.20 3.03 -5.11
CA PRO A 88 -7.95 4.44 -4.80
C PRO A 88 -8.75 5.39 -5.69
N GLY A 89 -9.41 6.38 -5.10
CA GLY A 89 -9.92 7.55 -5.81
C GLY A 89 -8.81 8.56 -6.09
N PRO A 90 -8.95 9.42 -7.12
CA PRO A 90 -7.88 10.29 -7.62
C PRO A 90 -7.52 11.44 -6.68
N PHE A 91 -8.37 11.76 -5.70
CA PHE A 91 -8.22 12.92 -4.82
C PHE A 91 -8.12 12.55 -3.33
N GLY A 92 -8.28 11.28 -2.96
CA GLY A 92 -8.02 10.81 -1.60
C GLY A 92 -6.85 9.87 -1.57
N MET A 93 -7.06 8.55 -1.59
CA MET A 93 -5.97 7.58 -1.42
C MET A 93 -4.84 7.72 -2.46
N ALA A 94 -5.14 8.12 -3.71
CA ALA A 94 -4.07 8.40 -4.69
C ALA A 94 -3.18 9.60 -4.30
N GLN A 95 -3.68 10.51 -3.47
CA GLN A 95 -2.92 11.66 -2.98
C GLN A 95 -2.29 11.39 -1.63
N THR A 96 -2.97 10.64 -0.76
CA THR A 96 -2.60 10.52 0.66
C THR A 96 -2.01 9.17 1.03
N GLY A 97 -2.19 8.13 0.23
CA GLY A 97 -1.83 6.75 0.57
C GLY A 97 -2.77 6.09 1.59
N VAL A 98 -3.74 6.83 2.16
CA VAL A 98 -4.68 6.30 3.17
C VAL A 98 -5.99 5.87 2.51
N PRO A 99 -6.55 4.68 2.83
CA PRO A 99 -7.86 4.27 2.31
C PRO A 99 -8.95 5.28 2.65
N PHE A 100 -9.79 5.64 1.66
CA PHE A 100 -10.80 6.72 1.78
C PHE A 100 -10.21 8.05 2.29
N GLY A 101 -8.93 8.28 2.02
CA GLY A 101 -8.13 9.30 2.69
C GLY A 101 -8.30 10.70 2.13
N GLU A 102 -9.44 11.33 2.42
CA GLU A 102 -9.63 12.77 2.25
C GLU A 102 -8.58 13.54 3.07
N VAL A 103 -7.98 14.57 2.47
CA VAL A 103 -6.78 15.24 3.01
C VAL A 103 -6.98 15.83 4.40
N ALA A 104 -8.07 16.57 4.62
CA ALA A 104 -8.33 17.18 5.92
C ALA A 104 -8.56 16.11 7.00
N VAL A 105 -9.27 15.03 6.67
CA VAL A 105 -9.43 13.88 7.58
C VAL A 105 -8.07 13.24 7.90
N VAL A 106 -7.25 12.97 6.88
CA VAL A 106 -5.93 12.33 7.06
C VAL A 106 -4.99 13.18 7.90
N ARG A 107 -4.91 14.48 7.60
CA ARG A 107 -3.98 15.40 8.27
C ARG A 107 -4.49 15.84 9.64
N ASP A 108 -5.73 16.30 9.72
CA ASP A 108 -6.24 17.03 10.89
C ASP A 108 -6.90 16.11 11.91
N TRP A 109 -7.49 14.99 11.47
CA TRP A 109 -8.18 14.05 12.37
C TRP A 109 -7.36 12.79 12.65
N LEU A 110 -6.84 12.13 11.61
CA LEU A 110 -5.99 10.94 11.77
C LEU A 110 -4.54 11.29 12.16
N GLY A 111 -4.10 12.53 11.93
CA GLY A 111 -2.75 12.97 12.28
C GLY A 111 -1.64 12.25 11.52
N ILE A 112 -1.92 11.69 10.34
CA ILE A 112 -0.95 10.93 9.55
C ILE A 112 -0.08 11.90 8.76
N SER A 113 1.22 11.63 8.77
CA SER A 113 2.23 12.43 8.09
C SER A 113 3.31 11.55 7.47
N GLY A 114 4.01 12.11 6.48
CA GLY A 114 4.96 11.36 5.66
C GLY A 114 5.14 12.03 4.30
N ARG A 115 6.15 11.61 3.55
CA ARG A 115 6.37 12.10 2.19
C ARG A 115 5.46 11.39 1.21
N VAL A 116 5.00 12.16 0.22
CA VAL A 116 4.31 11.65 -0.97
C VAL A 116 5.17 12.00 -2.18
N GLY A 117 5.69 10.98 -2.83
CA GLY A 117 6.39 11.07 -4.11
C GLY A 117 5.41 11.18 -5.29
N ARG A 118 5.86 10.73 -6.46
CA ARG A 118 5.06 10.73 -7.69
C ARG A 118 5.18 9.39 -8.41
N PRO A 119 4.15 8.93 -9.15
CA PRO A 119 4.30 7.82 -10.06
C PRO A 119 5.27 8.16 -11.20
N ALA A 120 5.78 7.13 -11.89
CA ALA A 120 6.75 7.30 -12.97
C ALA A 120 6.21 8.15 -14.14
N GLU A 121 4.93 7.97 -14.47
CA GLU A 121 4.23 8.76 -15.50
C GLU A 121 2.93 9.31 -14.92
N GLU A 122 2.72 10.61 -15.07
CA GLU A 122 1.51 11.28 -14.63
C GLU A 122 0.65 11.77 -15.80
N HIS A 123 -0.64 11.49 -15.72
CA HIS A 123 -1.61 12.14 -16.61
C HIS A 123 -1.76 13.62 -16.20
N PRO A 124 -1.67 14.60 -17.13
CA PRO A 124 -1.71 16.04 -16.80
C PRO A 124 -2.96 16.49 -16.02
N LYS A 125 -4.12 15.85 -16.26
CA LYS A 125 -5.39 16.10 -15.53
C LYS A 125 -5.52 15.35 -14.18
N ARG A 126 -4.54 14.54 -13.78
CA ARG A 126 -4.51 13.75 -12.54
C ARG A 126 -3.12 13.80 -11.89
N PRO A 127 -2.60 15.00 -11.58
CA PRO A 127 -1.29 15.12 -10.93
C PRO A 127 -1.36 14.62 -9.49
N ILE A 128 -0.24 14.10 -8.97
CA ILE A 128 -0.09 13.83 -7.54
C ILE A 128 0.50 15.06 -6.86
N ARG A 129 -0.27 15.63 -5.93
CA ARG A 129 0.08 16.81 -5.14
C ARG A 129 0.22 16.50 -3.65
N GLY A 130 0.00 15.25 -3.25
CA GLY A 130 0.07 14.86 -1.84
C GLY A 130 -1.01 15.57 -1.02
N LEU A 131 -0.64 15.97 0.20
CA LEU A 131 -1.50 16.72 1.11
C LEU A 131 -1.80 18.16 0.66
N ASP A 132 -1.14 18.66 -0.39
CA ASP A 132 -1.38 19.99 -0.95
C ASP A 132 -2.42 19.97 -2.09
N THR A 133 -3.09 18.83 -2.32
CA THR A 133 -4.17 18.77 -3.32
C THR A 133 -5.33 19.68 -2.91
N PRO A 134 -5.78 20.62 -3.78
CA PRO A 134 -6.91 21.50 -3.47
C PRO A 134 -8.27 20.81 -3.67
N GLN A 135 -8.29 19.63 -4.30
CA GLN A 135 -9.51 18.87 -4.52
C GLN A 135 -9.80 17.95 -3.33
N SER A 136 -11.06 17.95 -2.89
CA SER A 136 -11.57 17.02 -1.88
C SER A 136 -12.09 15.73 -2.55
N GLU A 137 -11.82 14.59 -1.92
CA GLU A 137 -12.36 13.30 -2.33
C GLU A 137 -13.83 13.21 -1.94
N GLY A 138 -14.70 13.16 -2.97
CA GLY A 138 -16.13 13.31 -2.77
C GLY A 138 -16.44 14.77 -2.43
N ARG A 139 -17.28 15.42 -3.22
CA ARG A 139 -17.86 16.70 -2.79
C ARG A 139 -18.73 16.41 -1.56
N LEU A 140 -18.17 16.41 -0.36
CA LEU A 140 -18.94 16.47 0.89
C LEU A 140 -19.49 17.90 1.00
N SER A 141 -20.56 18.19 0.23
CA SER A 141 -21.31 19.46 0.38
C SER A 141 -21.98 19.59 1.76
N TYR A 142 -21.83 18.60 2.64
CA TYR A 142 -22.45 18.56 3.96
C TYR A 142 -21.72 19.45 4.99
N TYR A 143 -20.40 19.64 4.89
CA TYR A 143 -19.66 20.39 5.92
C TYR A 143 -19.67 21.92 5.73
N SER A 144 -20.09 22.45 4.58
CA SER A 144 -20.31 23.90 4.43
C SER A 144 -21.59 24.40 5.10
N ALA A 145 -22.43 23.51 5.64
CA ALA A 145 -23.72 23.86 6.25
C ALA A 145 -23.68 23.96 7.79
N LEU A 146 -22.59 23.56 8.47
CA LEU A 146 -22.51 23.52 9.93
C LEU A 146 -21.54 24.55 10.56
N ARG A 147 -21.13 25.57 9.79
CA ARG A 147 -20.57 26.80 10.36
C ARG A 147 -21.57 27.95 10.18
N ARG A 148 -22.59 27.98 11.02
CA ARG A 148 -23.35 29.18 11.40
C ARG A 148 -23.62 29.15 12.89
#